data_AF-A0A832MYI4-F1
#
_entry.id   AF-A0A832MYI4-F1
#
_cell.length_a   1.000
_cell.length_b   1.000
_cell.length_c   1.000
_cell.angle_alpha   90.00
_cell.angle_beta   90.00
_cell.angle_gamma   90.00
#
_symmetry.space_group_name_H-M   'P 1'
#
loop_
_entity.id
_entity.type
_entity.pdbx_description
1 polymer ?
#
loop_
_entity_poly.entity_id
_entity_poly.type
_entity_poly.pdbx_seq_one_letter_code
_entity_poly.pdbx_strand_id
1 'polypeptide(L)'
;MKQLTIKKTIKGVGIGLHKGEPIRFTLQPLESGSGIVFYRTDTGTYIEAKPENVVDTRMATVIGSEGANVSTIEHMLSAVYAFGIDNL
;
A
#
# COMPACT_ATOMS: atom_id res chain seq x y z
N MET A 1 -13.09 -15.74 12.71
CA MET A 1 -12.67 -14.35 13.03
C MET A 1 -13.33 -13.42 12.01
N LYS A 2 -13.57 -12.15 12.36
CA LYS A 2 -14.09 -11.15 11.40
C LYS A 2 -12.91 -10.40 10.78
N GLN A 3 -13.03 -10.02 9.52
CA GLN A 3 -12.03 -9.17 8.88
C GLN A 3 -12.07 -7.75 9.46
N LEU A 4 -10.91 -7.09 9.50
CA LEU A 4 -10.73 -5.74 10.04
C LEU A 4 -10.34 -4.74 8.95
N THR A 5 -10.79 -3.50 9.12
CA THR A 5 -10.36 -2.31 8.39
C THR A 5 -10.28 -1.13 9.35
N ILE A 6 -9.71 0.00 8.92
CA ILE A 6 -9.65 1.21 9.74
C ILE A 6 -11.04 1.85 9.89
N LYS A 7 -11.31 2.54 11.00
CA LYS A 7 -12.63 3.15 11.24
C LYS A 7 -12.92 4.40 10.39
N LYS A 8 -11.86 5.14 10.03
CA LYS A 8 -11.96 6.41 9.31
C LYS A 8 -10.72 6.61 8.45
N THR A 9 -10.87 7.35 7.35
CA THR A 9 -9.77 7.75 6.49
C THR A 9 -8.68 8.50 7.25
N ILE A 10 -7.42 8.17 6.96
CA ILE A 10 -6.23 8.85 7.51
C ILE A 10 -5.43 9.43 6.34
N LYS A 11 -4.92 10.65 6.50
CA LYS A 11 -4.05 11.30 5.52
C LYS A 11 -2.69 11.57 6.15
N GLY A 12 -1.64 11.37 5.36
CA GLY A 12 -0.26 11.61 5.79
C GLY A 12 0.56 12.27 4.70
N VAL A 13 1.64 12.91 5.14
CA VAL A 13 2.68 13.46 4.27
C VAL A 13 4.04 12.93 4.73
N GLY A 14 4.94 12.71 3.79
CA GLY A 14 6.28 12.18 4.09
C GLY A 14 7.24 12.40 2.93
N ILE A 15 8.41 11.78 3.03
CA ILE A 15 9.44 11.79 2.00
C ILE A 15 9.77 10.33 1.67
N GLY A 16 9.80 9.97 0.39
CA GLY A 16 10.17 8.63 -0.05
C GLY A 16 11.66 8.37 0.19
N LEU A 17 11.99 7.29 0.92
CA LEU A 17 13.37 7.00 1.36
C LEU A 17 14.40 6.99 0.22
N HIS A 18 14.10 6.29 -0.87
CA HIS A 18 15.06 6.12 -1.98
C HIS A 18 15.00 7.20 -3.06
N LYS A 19 13.93 8.02 -3.07
CA LYS A 19 13.74 9.07 -4.09
C LYS A 19 13.97 10.49 -3.54
N GLY A 20 13.86 10.68 -2.23
CA GLY A 20 13.91 12.02 -1.62
C GLY A 20 12.72 12.91 -1.99
N GLU A 21 11.69 12.36 -2.63
CA GLU A 21 10.54 13.11 -3.13
C GLU A 21 9.43 13.19 -2.07
N PRO A 22 8.73 14.33 -1.94
CA PRO A 22 7.55 14.43 -1.09
C PRO A 22 6.43 13.49 -1.57
N ILE A 23 5.83 12.78 -0.62
CA ILE A 23 4.66 11.94 -0.87
C ILE A 23 3.49 12.41 -0.01
N ARG A 24 2.29 12.29 -0.57
CA ARG A 24 1.03 12.38 0.16
C ARG A 24 0.35 11.03 0.03
N PHE A 25 -0.11 10.47 1.13
CA PHE A 25 -0.85 9.21 1.11
C PHE A 25 -2.15 9.34 1.89
N THR A 26 -3.10 8.48 1.51
CA THR A 26 -4.38 8.33 2.20
C THR A 26 -4.59 6.85 2.45
N LEU A 27 -4.90 6.48 3.70
CA LEU A 27 -5.38 5.15 4.05
C LEU A 27 -6.90 5.20 4.12
N GLN A 28 -7.60 4.32 3.42
CA GLN A 28 -9.05 4.34 3.31
C GLN A 28 -9.65 3.01 3.80
N PRO A 29 -10.79 3.03 4.50
CA PRO A 29 -11.47 1.78 4.82
C PRO A 29 -11.93 1.10 3.53
N LEU A 30 -11.75 -0.21 3.45
CA LEU A 30 -12.26 -1.04 2.36
C LEU A 30 -13.23 -2.10 2.90
N GLU A 31 -14.10 -2.58 2.02
CA GLU A 31 -15.07 -3.63 2.34
C GLU A 31 -14.39 -4.97 2.56
N SER A 32 -15.09 -5.90 3.22
CA SER A 32 -14.57 -7.24 3.47
C SER A 32 -14.29 -7.98 2.15
N GLY A 33 -13.13 -8.61 2.05
CA GLY A 33 -12.68 -9.33 0.86
C GLY A 33 -11.84 -8.49 -0.10
N SER A 34 -11.63 -7.21 0.18
CA SER A 34 -10.81 -6.32 -0.66
C SER A 34 -9.31 -6.64 -0.56
N GLY A 35 -8.85 -7.08 0.63
CA GLY A 35 -7.41 -7.21 0.90
C GLY A 35 -6.72 -5.85 1.02
N ILE A 36 -5.39 -5.85 0.91
CA ILE A 36 -4.58 -4.62 0.94
C ILE A 36 -4.27 -4.19 -0.50
N VAL A 37 -4.71 -2.99 -0.88
CA VAL A 37 -4.61 -2.49 -2.26
C VAL A 37 -3.98 -1.11 -2.26
N PHE A 38 -2.89 -0.96 -3.03
CA PHE A 38 -2.30 0.34 -3.28
C PHE A 38 -2.94 0.99 -4.50
N TYR A 39 -3.21 2.29 -4.41
CA TYR A 39 -3.73 3.09 -5.52
C TYR A 39 -2.78 4.24 -5.84
N ARG A 40 -2.30 4.28 -7.09
CA ARG A 40 -1.50 5.37 -7.64
C ARG A 40 -2.42 6.45 -8.19
N THR A 41 -2.66 7.52 -7.44
CA THR A 41 -3.59 8.60 -7.82
C THR A 41 -3.16 9.36 -9.08
N ASP A 42 -1.87 9.38 -9.37
CA ASP A 42 -1.29 10.05 -10.52
C ASP A 42 -1.40 9.25 -11.83
N THR A 43 -1.53 7.92 -11.75
CA THR A 43 -1.74 7.06 -12.93
C THR A 43 -3.12 6.42 -12.99
N GLY A 44 -3.90 6.45 -11.91
CA GLY A 44 -5.20 5.80 -11.81
C GLY A 44 -5.14 4.28 -11.63
N THR A 45 -3.98 3.74 -11.21
CA THR A 45 -3.73 2.29 -11.21
C THR A 45 -3.88 1.68 -9.82
N TYR A 46 -4.60 0.55 -9.74
CA TYR A 46 -4.66 -0.30 -8.54
C TYR A 46 -3.61 -1.41 -8.60
N ILE A 47 -2.96 -1.67 -7.47
CA ILE A 47 -1.95 -2.71 -7.32
C ILE A 47 -2.21 -3.45 -6.01
N GLU A 48 -2.70 -4.68 -6.10
CA GLU A 48 -2.92 -5.52 -4.91
C GLU A 48 -1.57 -5.88 -4.28
N ALA A 49 -1.48 -5.85 -2.95
CA ALA A 49 -0.30 -6.26 -2.21
C ALA A 49 -0.19 -7.79 -2.13
N LYS A 50 0.02 -8.42 -3.28
CA LYS A 50 0.18 -9.88 -3.44
C LYS A 50 1.57 -10.23 -3.99
N PRO A 51 2.09 -11.44 -3.69
CA PRO A 51 3.40 -11.88 -4.19
C PRO A 51 3.52 -11.81 -5.72
N GLU A 52 2.43 -12.07 -6.45
CA GLU A 52 2.43 -12.07 -7.92
C GLU A 52 2.67 -10.68 -8.53
N ASN A 53 2.40 -9.61 -7.75
CA ASN A 53 2.61 -8.24 -8.19
C ASN A 53 3.98 -7.69 -7.79
N VAL A 54 4.85 -8.47 -7.15
CA VAL A 54 6.21 -8.03 -6.80
C VAL A 54 7.07 -7.99 -8.06
N VAL A 55 7.60 -6.81 -8.38
CA VAL A 55 8.37 -6.55 -9.61
C VAL A 55 9.85 -6.24 -9.35
N ASP A 56 10.21 -5.85 -8.13
CA ASP A 56 11.60 -5.64 -7.70
C ASP A 56 11.72 -5.87 -6.19
N THR A 57 12.90 -6.35 -5.78
CA THR A 57 13.26 -6.61 -4.38
C THR A 57 14.60 -6.00 -3.99
N ARG A 58 15.27 -5.28 -4.91
CA ARG A 58 16.52 -4.59 -4.64
C ARG A 58 16.24 -3.34 -3.82
N MET A 59 16.88 -3.24 -2.65
CA MET A 59 16.76 -2.13 -1.68
C MET A 59 15.39 -1.97 -1.01
N ALA A 60 14.30 -2.41 -1.64
CA ALA A 60 12.95 -2.35 -1.11
C ALA A 60 12.05 -3.41 -1.76
N THR A 61 10.89 -3.70 -1.16
CA THR A 61 9.83 -4.46 -1.84
C THR A 61 9.05 -3.51 -2.73
N VAL A 62 9.01 -3.82 -4.03
CA VAL A 62 8.32 -3.01 -5.04
C VAL A 62 7.24 -3.85 -5.70
N ILE A 63 6.00 -3.33 -5.70
CA ILE A 63 4.88 -3.93 -6.44
C ILE A 63 4.54 -3.10 -7.68
N GLY A 64 4.03 -3.75 -8.72
CA GLY A 64 3.74 -3.13 -10.01
C GLY A 64 2.51 -3.70 -10.70
N SER A 65 1.81 -2.85 -11.45
CA SER A 65 0.73 -3.22 -12.37
C SER A 65 0.60 -2.16 -13.44
N GLU A 66 0.21 -2.52 -14.67
CA GLU A 66 -0.11 -1.59 -15.77
C GLU A 66 0.93 -0.47 -16.00
N GLY A 67 2.22 -0.78 -15.81
CA GLY A 67 3.31 0.18 -15.97
C GLY A 67 3.50 1.16 -14.79
N ALA A 68 2.66 1.11 -13.77
CA ALA A 68 2.84 1.83 -12.50
C ALA A 68 3.49 0.92 -11.43
N ASN A 69 4.17 1.53 -10.47
CA ASN A 69 4.78 0.82 -9.34
C ASN A 69 4.67 1.58 -8.01
N VAL A 70 4.73 0.85 -6.89
CA VAL A 70 4.87 1.42 -5.56
C VAL A 70 6.05 0.74 -4.88
N SER A 71 7.00 1.55 -4.42
CA SER A 71 8.26 1.10 -3.81
C SER A 71 8.22 1.29 -2.29
N THR A 72 8.96 0.45 -1.56
CA THR A 72 9.12 0.53 -0.11
C THR A 72 7.81 0.31 0.65
N ILE A 73 7.08 -0.75 0.29
CA ILE A 73 5.79 -1.09 0.92
C ILE A 73 5.97 -1.86 2.25
N GLU A 74 7.13 -2.46 2.48
CA GLU A 74 7.39 -3.47 3.50
C GLU A 74 7.12 -2.99 4.94
N HIS A 75 7.52 -1.76 5.30
CA HIS A 75 7.30 -1.24 6.65
C HIS A 75 5.81 -0.91 6.89
N MET A 76 5.12 -0.38 5.88
CA MET A 76 3.67 -0.14 5.97
C MET A 76 2.92 -1.45 6.13
N LEU A 77 3.23 -2.45 5.28
CA LEU A 77 2.60 -3.77 5.37
C LEU A 77 2.91 -4.47 6.69
N SER A 78 4.12 -4.32 7.24
CA SER A 78 4.46 -4.83 8.57
C SER A 78 3.56 -4.24 9.65
N ALA A 79 3.34 -2.93 9.64
CA ALA A 79 2.44 -2.27 10.59
C ALA A 79 0.98 -2.71 10.40
N VAL A 80 0.47 -2.70 9.16
CA VAL A 80 -0.89 -3.12 8.80
C VAL A 80 -1.15 -4.55 9.31
N TYR A 81 -0.21 -5.46 9.07
CA TYR A 81 -0.31 -6.84 9.53
C TYR A 81 -0.23 -6.96 11.05
N ALA A 82 0.66 -6.21 11.71
CA ALA A 82 0.79 -6.23 13.18
C ALA A 82 -0.49 -5.76 13.89
N PHE A 83 -1.26 -4.85 13.27
CA PHE A 83 -2.57 -4.41 13.77
C PHE A 83 -3.74 -5.30 13.31
N GLY A 84 -3.47 -6.38 12.56
CA GLY A 84 -4.48 -7.32 12.08
C GLY A 84 -5.46 -6.71 11.07
N ILE A 85 -5.05 -5.68 10.32
CA ILE A 85 -5.90 -5.06 9.31
C ILE A 85 -5.91 -5.94 8.05
N ASP A 86 -7.09 -6.41 7.66
CA ASP A 86 -7.27 -7.30 6.50
C ASP A 86 -7.61 -6.54 5.22
N ASN A 87 -8.33 -5.42 5.32
CA ASN A 87 -8.80 -4.65 4.16
C ASN A 87 -8.40 -3.18 4.30
N LEU A 88 -7.63 -2.66 3.35
CA LEU A 88 -7.10 -1.28 3.38
C LEU A 88 -6.69 -0.77 1.99
#